data_AF-A0AAE9CYY7-F1
#
_entry.id   AF-A0AAE9CYY7-F1
#
_cell.length_a   1.000
_cell.length_b   1.000
_cell.length_c   1.000
_cell.angle_alpha   90.00
_cell.angle_beta   90.00
_cell.angle_gamma   90.00
#
_symmetry.space_group_name_H-M   'P 1'
#
loop_
_entity.id
_entity.type
_entity.pdbx_description
1 polymer ?
#
loop_
_entity_poly.entity_id
_entity_poly.type
_entity_poly.pdbx_seq_one_letter_code
_entity_poly.pdbx_strand_id
1 'polypeptide(L)'
;MACDKKVFQHGSDLFLYFSHIPICEKVPSIQRCLSTRIPYIFGLFCASYSTVFMVIERTIATKSYKKYENRHKTLGCMLILGQIFMGGATTFAIFYKFDFQNAQEFCTGSQSSDPYFLIIPEAVAILSNVLAFFQFGRLMSINRKIRVGSSSNNLSQKYQIEENLNVVNILRAFTKCDFIFILIYFTMGIPFHLIGKHMDSAEYYALFEVIYFVPLYSLIMPAYIYRFSRKQRDERMTRMERKIQVSEDAYFQFIHNQWT
;
A
#
# COMPACT_ATOMS: atom_id res chain seq x y z
N MET A 1 6.31 -8.59 8.99
CA MET A 1 5.28 -9.65 9.09
C MET A 1 5.20 -10.53 7.84
N ALA A 2 4.96 -10.01 6.63
CA ALA A 2 4.91 -10.84 5.40
C ALA A 2 6.28 -11.41 4.99
N CYS A 3 7.37 -10.64 5.13
CA CYS A 3 8.74 -11.13 4.88
C CYS A 3 9.15 -12.23 5.86
N ASP A 4 8.90 -12.04 7.16
CA ASP A 4 9.29 -13.02 8.19
C ASP A 4 8.65 -14.39 7.95
N LYS A 5 7.38 -14.40 7.52
CA LYS A 5 6.66 -15.63 7.20
C LYS A 5 7.20 -16.31 5.94
N LYS A 6 7.61 -15.56 4.90
CA LYS A 6 8.19 -16.14 3.67
C LYS A 6 9.63 -16.62 3.89
N VAL A 7 10.43 -15.93 4.72
CA VAL A 7 11.76 -16.39 5.15
C VAL A 7 11.64 -17.68 5.97
N PHE A 8 10.67 -17.74 6.90
CA PHE A 8 10.40 -18.94 7.67
C PHE A 8 9.97 -20.10 6.76
N GLN A 9 9.08 -19.82 5.79
CA GLN A 9 8.63 -20.84 4.83
C GLN A 9 9.78 -21.37 3.97
N HIS A 10 10.51 -20.52 3.24
CA HIS A 10 11.63 -20.97 2.41
C HIS A 10 12.77 -21.57 3.22
N GLY A 11 13.10 -21.01 4.39
CA GLY A 11 14.15 -21.57 5.26
C GLY A 11 13.79 -22.96 5.74
N SER A 12 12.50 -23.20 5.99
CA SER A 12 12.01 -24.49 6.40
C SER A 12 11.82 -25.50 5.28
N ASP A 13 11.49 -25.04 4.07
CA ASP A 13 11.44 -25.87 2.87
C ASP A 13 12.87 -26.28 2.46
N LEU A 14 13.84 -25.38 2.63
CA LEU A 14 15.27 -25.67 2.44
C LEU A 14 15.78 -26.69 3.48
N PHE A 15 15.38 -26.55 4.74
CA PHE A 15 15.73 -27.52 5.79
C PHE A 15 15.15 -28.92 5.50
N LEU A 16 13.90 -28.99 5.04
CA LEU A 16 13.27 -30.26 4.63
C LEU A 16 13.85 -30.82 3.32
N TYR A 17 14.36 -29.95 2.44
CA TYR A 17 15.05 -30.37 1.23
C TYR A 17 16.34 -31.11 1.58
N PHE A 18 17.15 -30.57 2.50
CA PHE A 18 18.41 -31.16 2.96
C PHE A 18 18.25 -32.30 3.99
N SER A 19 17.04 -32.55 4.50
CA SER A 19 16.81 -33.65 5.44
C SER A 19 16.66 -35.01 4.73
N HIS A 20 17.12 -36.07 5.39
CA HIS A 20 17.04 -37.48 4.94
C HIS A 20 15.64 -38.09 5.11
N ILE A 21 14.59 -37.30 4.95
CA ILE A 21 13.20 -37.76 5.05
C ILE A 21 12.76 -38.30 3.67
N PRO A 22 11.96 -39.38 3.59
CA PRO A 22 11.40 -39.86 2.32
C PRO A 22 10.60 -38.76 1.60
N ILE A 23 10.68 -38.75 0.27
CA ILE A 23 10.16 -37.66 -0.60
C ILE A 23 8.67 -37.38 -0.36
N CYS A 24 7.86 -38.41 -0.08
CA CYS A 24 6.43 -38.30 0.18
C CYS A 24 6.08 -37.60 1.51
N GLU A 25 7.00 -37.57 2.48
CA GLU A 25 6.82 -36.86 3.75
C GLU A 25 7.38 -35.44 3.71
N LYS A 26 8.01 -35.03 2.60
CA LYS A 26 8.51 -33.64 2.40
C LYS A 26 7.40 -32.66 2.02
N VAL A 27 6.18 -33.13 1.74
CA VAL A 27 5.02 -32.29 1.40
C VAL A 27 4.63 -31.45 2.63
N PRO A 28 4.53 -30.12 2.51
CA PRO A 28 4.23 -29.25 3.65
C PRO A 28 2.84 -29.55 4.22
N SER A 29 2.73 -29.66 5.55
CA SER A 29 1.45 -29.91 6.21
C SER A 29 0.44 -28.78 5.94
N ILE A 30 -0.84 -29.14 5.81
CA ILE A 30 -1.94 -28.20 5.56
C ILE A 30 -1.99 -27.08 6.62
N GLN A 31 -1.71 -27.42 7.88
CA GLN A 31 -1.68 -26.44 8.98
C GLN A 31 -0.56 -25.40 8.80
N ARG A 32 0.64 -25.84 8.36
CA ARG A 32 1.75 -24.94 8.07
C ARG A 32 1.41 -24.00 6.92
N CYS A 33 0.81 -24.56 5.88
CA CYS A 33 0.36 -23.82 4.70
C CYS A 33 -0.61 -22.68 5.06
N LEU A 34 -1.67 -22.99 5.83
CA LEU A 34 -2.66 -22.00 6.22
C LEU A 34 -2.08 -20.93 7.16
N SER A 35 -1.19 -21.33 8.08
CA SER A 35 -0.53 -20.42 9.02
C SER A 35 0.35 -19.37 8.32
N THR A 36 0.95 -19.69 7.18
CA THR A 36 1.73 -18.73 6.38
C THR A 36 0.86 -17.97 5.39
N ARG A 37 -0.13 -18.61 4.76
CA ARG A 37 -0.96 -18.02 3.70
C ARG A 37 -2.02 -17.04 4.19
N ILE A 38 -2.75 -17.36 5.25
CA ILE A 38 -3.80 -16.48 5.80
C ILE A 38 -3.25 -15.06 6.10
N PRO A 39 -2.16 -14.89 6.87
CA PRO A 39 -1.63 -13.56 7.17
C PRO A 39 -1.01 -12.87 5.95
N TYR A 40 -0.54 -13.64 4.97
CA TYR A 40 -0.04 -13.10 3.72
C TYR A 40 -1.16 -12.47 2.89
N ILE A 41 -2.26 -13.22 2.67
CA ILE A 41 -3.43 -12.74 1.93
C ILE A 41 -4.09 -11.57 2.67
N PHE A 42 -4.24 -11.68 3.99
CA PHE A 42 -4.75 -10.60 4.83
C PHE A 42 -3.90 -9.33 4.69
N GLY A 43 -2.57 -9.45 4.79
CA GLY A 43 -1.66 -8.32 4.64
C GLY A 43 -1.77 -7.64 3.26
N LEU A 44 -1.90 -8.43 2.20
CA LEU A 44 -2.06 -7.93 0.84
C LEU A 44 -3.36 -7.13 0.65
N PHE A 45 -4.50 -7.68 1.07
CA PHE A 45 -5.78 -6.96 0.97
C PHE A 45 -5.83 -5.75 1.90
N CYS A 46 -5.26 -5.84 3.10
CA CYS A 46 -5.13 -4.69 3.98
C CYS A 46 -4.27 -3.58 3.35
N ALA A 47 -3.16 -3.91 2.69
CA ALA A 47 -2.35 -2.92 1.96
C ALA A 47 -3.17 -2.26 0.84
N SER A 48 -3.87 -3.06 0.04
CA SER A 48 -4.77 -2.57 -1.01
C SER A 48 -5.88 -1.66 -0.49
N TYR A 49 -6.51 -1.97 0.64
CA TYR A 49 -7.53 -1.10 1.22
C TYR A 49 -6.93 0.15 1.89
N SER A 50 -5.68 0.08 2.35
CA SER A 50 -5.00 1.24 2.98
C SER A 50 -4.98 2.45 2.05
N THR A 51 -4.72 2.27 0.76
CA THR A 51 -4.74 3.38 -0.22
C THR A 51 -6.10 4.05 -0.29
N VAL A 52 -7.17 3.26 -0.37
CA VAL A 52 -8.56 3.76 -0.42
C VAL A 52 -8.89 4.55 0.84
N PHE A 53 -8.61 3.99 2.02
CA PHE A 53 -8.87 4.65 3.30
C PHE A 53 -8.03 5.93 3.47
N MET A 54 -6.79 5.95 3.01
CA MET A 54 -5.97 7.17 2.97
C MET A 54 -6.58 8.24 2.05
N VAL A 55 -7.11 7.87 0.88
CA VAL A 55 -7.80 8.85 0.00
C VAL A 55 -9.00 9.47 0.70
N ILE A 56 -9.79 8.64 1.39
CA ILE A 56 -10.99 9.06 2.13
C ILE A 56 -10.59 10.03 3.24
N GLU A 57 -9.61 9.66 4.07
CA GLU A 57 -9.07 10.52 5.12
C GLU A 57 -8.65 11.89 4.54
N ARG A 58 -7.85 11.89 3.46
CA ARG A 58 -7.36 13.12 2.83
C ARG A 58 -8.46 13.94 2.18
N THR A 59 -9.51 13.30 1.67
CA THR A 59 -10.70 13.98 1.13
C THR A 59 -11.47 14.69 2.24
N ILE A 60 -11.66 14.03 3.39
CA ILE A 60 -12.31 14.62 4.56
C ILE A 60 -11.45 15.77 5.09
N ALA A 61 -10.14 15.56 5.23
CA ALA A 61 -9.20 16.59 5.69
C ALA A 61 -9.22 17.84 4.79
N THR A 62 -9.23 17.65 3.47
CA THR A 62 -9.27 18.75 2.50
C THR A 62 -10.60 19.50 2.53
N LYS A 63 -11.74 18.82 2.78
CA LYS A 63 -13.05 19.49 2.90
C LYS A 63 -13.21 20.21 4.24
N SER A 64 -12.66 19.66 5.31
CA SER A 64 -12.79 20.17 6.67
C SER A 64 -11.61 21.02 7.15
N TYR A 65 -10.75 21.52 6.25
CA TYR A 65 -9.55 22.28 6.58
C TYR A 65 -9.82 23.53 7.45
N LYS A 66 -11.06 24.06 7.45
CA LYS A 66 -11.45 25.22 8.26
C LYS A 66 -11.83 24.89 9.71
N LYS A 67 -12.18 23.64 10.04
CA LYS A 67 -12.76 23.21 11.34
C LYS A 67 -11.84 22.22 12.09
N TYR A 68 -10.55 22.32 11.83
CA TYR A 68 -9.59 21.20 11.81
C TYR A 68 -8.96 20.82 13.16
N GLU A 69 -9.19 21.57 14.24
CA GLU A 69 -8.30 21.53 15.41
C GLU A 69 -8.52 20.35 16.39
N ASN A 70 -9.66 19.63 16.37
CA ASN A 70 -9.94 18.64 17.43
C ASN A 70 -10.63 17.32 17.06
N ARG A 71 -11.03 17.07 15.79
CA ARG A 71 -11.92 15.93 15.45
C ARG A 71 -11.27 14.72 14.75
N HIS A 72 -9.96 14.74 14.52
CA HIS A 72 -9.31 13.82 13.57
C HIS A 72 -8.74 12.53 14.18
N LYS A 73 -8.39 12.51 15.48
CA LYS A 73 -7.84 11.29 16.12
C LYS A 73 -8.82 10.12 16.10
N THR A 74 -10.08 10.37 16.47
CA THR A 74 -11.14 9.35 16.47
C THR A 74 -11.47 8.87 15.05
N LEU A 75 -11.48 9.79 14.07
CA LEU A 75 -11.72 9.44 12.66
C LEU A 75 -10.64 8.49 12.14
N GLY A 76 -9.36 8.79 12.38
CA GLY A 76 -8.25 7.92 11.97
C GLY A 76 -8.36 6.52 12.57
N CYS A 77 -8.65 6.41 13.87
CA CYS A 77 -8.87 5.13 14.52
C CYS A 77 -10.04 4.34 13.91
N MET A 78 -11.17 5.00 13.64
CA MET A 78 -12.33 4.33 13.00
C MET A 78 -12.00 3.83 11.59
N LEU A 79 -11.25 4.59 10.80
CA LEU A 79 -10.82 4.19 9.47
C LEU A 79 -9.88 2.98 9.50
N ILE A 80 -8.94 2.94 10.44
CA ILE A 80 -8.03 1.79 10.63
C ILE A 80 -8.81 0.53 11.04
N LEU A 81 -9.75 0.65 11.97
CA LEU A 81 -10.60 -0.48 12.38
C LEU A 81 -11.44 -0.99 11.20
N GLY A 82 -12.01 -0.08 10.41
CA GLY A 82 -12.73 -0.43 9.19
C GLY A 82 -11.86 -1.14 8.16
N GLN A 83 -10.61 -0.70 7.99
CA GLN A 83 -9.65 -1.35 7.09
C GLN A 83 -9.32 -2.79 7.53
N ILE A 84 -9.06 -3.01 8.82
CA ILE A 84 -8.78 -4.34 9.38
C ILE A 84 -9.99 -5.25 9.20
N PHE A 85 -11.19 -4.74 9.48
CA PHE A 85 -12.44 -5.48 9.30
C PHE A 85 -12.65 -5.90 7.84
N MET A 86 -12.47 -4.98 6.88
CA MET A 86 -12.60 -5.28 5.44
C MET A 86 -11.56 -6.30 4.97
N GLY A 87 -10.29 -6.15 5.38
CA GLY A 87 -9.24 -7.13 5.06
C GLY A 87 -9.53 -8.52 5.65
N GLY A 88 -10.04 -8.56 6.89
CA GLY A 88 -10.42 -9.81 7.56
C GLY A 88 -11.60 -10.49 6.88
N ALA A 89 -12.66 -9.74 6.55
CA ALA A 89 -13.83 -10.25 5.85
C ALA A 89 -13.49 -10.82 4.48
N THR A 90 -12.65 -10.12 3.69
CA THR A 90 -12.19 -10.61 2.39
C THR A 90 -11.36 -11.88 2.52
N THR A 91 -10.45 -11.92 3.50
CA THR A 91 -9.63 -13.11 3.75
C THR A 91 -10.51 -14.30 4.16
N PHE A 92 -11.48 -14.08 5.06
CA PHE A 92 -12.42 -15.12 5.46
C PHE A 92 -13.24 -15.65 4.27
N ALA A 93 -13.72 -14.75 3.40
CA ALA A 93 -14.48 -15.13 2.21
C ALA A 93 -13.68 -16.02 1.24
N ILE A 94 -12.38 -15.75 1.07
CA ILE A 94 -11.48 -16.55 0.22
C ILE A 94 -11.30 -17.97 0.79
N PHE A 95 -11.10 -18.10 2.10
CA PHE A 95 -10.86 -19.39 2.75
C PHE A 95 -12.14 -20.16 3.10
N TYR A 96 -13.33 -19.56 2.99
CA TYR A 96 -14.61 -20.19 3.35
C TYR A 96 -14.91 -21.47 2.53
N LYS A 97 -14.45 -21.52 1.27
CA LYS A 97 -14.62 -22.66 0.35
C LYS A 97 -13.31 -23.42 0.10
N PHE A 98 -12.34 -23.29 1.01
CA PHE A 98 -11.08 -24.03 0.89
C PHE A 98 -11.35 -25.54 1.07
N ASP A 99 -10.85 -26.36 0.15
CA ASP A 99 -10.99 -27.82 0.23
C ASP A 99 -9.92 -28.37 1.17
N PHE A 100 -10.35 -28.85 2.34
CA PHE A 100 -9.48 -29.42 3.37
C PHE A 100 -9.24 -30.93 3.19
N GLN A 101 -10.01 -31.60 2.32
CA GLN A 101 -10.00 -33.06 2.22
C GLN A 101 -8.99 -33.58 1.20
N ASN A 102 -8.69 -32.81 0.15
CA ASN A 102 -7.65 -33.14 -0.81
C ASN A 102 -6.31 -32.56 -0.34
N ALA A 103 -5.38 -33.44 0.08
CA ALA A 103 -4.01 -33.04 0.41
C ALA A 103 -3.35 -32.42 -0.83
N GLN A 104 -3.24 -31.09 -0.85
CA GLN A 104 -2.58 -30.40 -1.96
C GLN A 104 -1.10 -30.74 -1.94
N GLU A 105 -0.58 -31.15 -3.10
CA GLU A 105 0.87 -31.37 -3.32
C GLU A 105 1.67 -30.08 -3.12
N PHE A 106 1.01 -28.91 -3.21
CA PHE A 106 1.63 -27.60 -3.00
C PHE A 106 0.69 -26.61 -2.29
N CYS A 107 1.26 -25.82 -1.37
CA CYS A 107 0.55 -24.79 -0.61
C CYS A 107 0.23 -23.55 -1.46
N THR A 108 -0.77 -23.66 -2.33
CA THR A 108 -1.29 -22.53 -3.11
C THR A 108 -2.25 -21.68 -2.27
N GLY A 109 -2.98 -22.30 -1.32
CA GLY A 109 -3.96 -21.61 -0.48
C GLY A 109 -5.16 -21.07 -1.26
N SER A 110 -5.29 -21.41 -2.54
CA SER A 110 -6.20 -20.75 -3.49
C SER A 110 -6.91 -21.69 -4.47
N GLN A 111 -6.63 -23.00 -4.46
CA GLN A 111 -7.44 -23.95 -5.23
C GLN A 111 -8.75 -24.22 -4.50
N SER A 112 -9.61 -23.21 -4.47
CA SER A 112 -11.03 -23.38 -4.15
C SER A 112 -11.68 -24.15 -5.30
N SER A 113 -12.69 -24.97 -4.99
CA SER A 113 -13.49 -25.66 -6.02
C SER A 113 -14.04 -24.66 -7.06
N ASP A 114 -14.29 -23.43 -6.59
CA ASP A 114 -14.75 -22.31 -7.38
C ASP A 114 -13.73 -21.14 -7.38
N PRO A 115 -13.10 -20.81 -8.53
CA PRO A 115 -12.12 -19.73 -8.65
C PRO A 115 -12.73 -18.32 -8.49
N TYR A 116 -14.06 -18.17 -8.59
CA TYR A 116 -14.71 -16.86 -8.50
C TYR A 116 -14.55 -16.22 -7.12
N PHE A 117 -14.40 -17.01 -6.04
CA PHE A 117 -14.16 -16.50 -4.69
C PHE A 117 -12.81 -15.78 -4.52
N LEU A 118 -11.86 -15.98 -5.43
CA LEU A 118 -10.62 -15.20 -5.48
C LEU A 118 -10.70 -14.06 -6.50
N ILE A 119 -11.19 -14.34 -7.70
CA ILE A 119 -11.22 -13.38 -8.81
C ILE A 119 -12.09 -12.16 -8.47
N ILE A 120 -13.24 -12.35 -7.80
CA ILE A 120 -14.14 -11.25 -7.46
C ILE A 120 -13.47 -10.25 -6.50
N PRO A 121 -12.92 -10.67 -5.33
CA PRO A 121 -12.16 -9.77 -4.46
C PRO A 121 -10.99 -9.05 -5.15
N GLU A 122 -10.25 -9.73 -6.01
CA GLU A 122 -9.12 -9.15 -6.75
C GLU A 122 -9.60 -8.07 -7.74
N ALA A 123 -10.66 -8.33 -8.50
CA ALA A 123 -11.26 -7.37 -9.41
C ALA A 123 -11.78 -6.12 -8.67
N VAL A 124 -12.44 -6.32 -7.52
CA VAL A 124 -12.91 -5.22 -6.65
C VAL A 124 -11.73 -4.42 -6.10
N ALA A 125 -10.63 -5.08 -5.72
CA ALA A 125 -9.42 -4.42 -5.26
C ALA A 125 -8.77 -3.58 -6.37
N ILE A 126 -8.68 -4.08 -7.61
CA ILE A 126 -8.21 -3.31 -8.76
C ILE A 126 -9.10 -2.07 -8.97
N LEU A 127 -10.42 -2.26 -9.07
CA LEU A 127 -11.35 -1.17 -9.35
C LEU A 127 -11.29 -0.07 -8.27
N SER A 128 -11.27 -0.47 -6.99
CA SER A 128 -11.16 0.48 -5.88
C SER A 128 -9.83 1.24 -5.88
N ASN A 129 -8.71 0.61 -6.22
CA ASN A 129 -7.41 1.27 -6.36
C ASN A 129 -7.36 2.23 -7.56
N VAL A 130 -7.97 1.88 -8.69
CA VAL A 130 -8.12 2.78 -9.84
C VAL A 130 -8.89 4.04 -9.44
N LEU A 131 -10.03 3.88 -8.77
CA LEU A 131 -10.84 5.01 -8.29
C LEU A 131 -10.07 5.87 -7.28
N ALA A 132 -9.34 5.24 -6.34
CA ALA A 132 -8.47 5.91 -5.39
C ALA A 132 -7.38 6.75 -6.07
N PHE A 133 -6.74 6.20 -7.10
CA PHE A 133 -5.70 6.89 -7.87
C PHE A 133 -6.23 8.18 -8.53
N PHE A 134 -7.37 8.09 -9.23
CA PHE A 134 -7.99 9.26 -9.86
C PHE A 134 -8.44 10.29 -8.83
N GLN A 135 -9.03 9.84 -7.73
CA GLN A 135 -9.49 10.71 -6.66
C GLN A 135 -8.33 11.46 -5.99
N PHE A 136 -7.18 10.81 -5.78
CA PHE A 136 -5.96 11.48 -5.30
C PHE A 136 -5.48 12.56 -6.27
N GLY A 137 -5.52 12.30 -7.58
CA GLY A 137 -5.20 13.29 -8.60
C GLY A 137 -6.11 14.52 -8.53
N ARG A 138 -7.42 14.30 -8.38
CA ARG A 138 -8.41 15.38 -8.18
C ARG A 138 -8.12 16.18 -6.91
N LEU A 139 -7.82 15.49 -5.81
CA LEU A 139 -7.54 16.11 -4.52
C LEU A 139 -6.32 17.03 -4.56
N MET A 140 -5.29 16.66 -5.30
CA MET A 140 -4.11 17.48 -5.52
C MET A 140 -4.46 18.80 -6.24
N SER A 141 -5.27 18.71 -7.30
CA SER A 141 -5.72 19.87 -8.05
C SER A 141 -6.57 20.82 -7.19
N ILE A 142 -7.44 20.27 -6.34
CA ILE A 142 -8.25 21.06 -5.41
C ILE A 142 -7.37 21.75 -4.36
N ASN A 143 -6.45 21.03 -3.72
CA ASN A 143 -5.54 21.61 -2.73
C ASN A 143 -4.68 22.73 -3.34
N ARG A 144 -4.20 22.56 -4.58
CA ARG A 144 -3.46 23.62 -5.28
C ARG A 144 -4.31 24.86 -5.55
N LYS A 145 -5.59 24.68 -5.93
CA LYS A 145 -6.53 25.80 -6.11
C LYS A 145 -6.80 26.54 -4.80
N ILE A 146 -7.02 25.81 -3.71
CA ILE A 146 -7.24 26.40 -2.37
C ILE A 146 -6.01 27.21 -1.95
N ARG A 147 -4.78 26.71 -2.17
CA ARG A 147 -3.55 27.44 -1.87
C ARG A 147 -3.47 28.80 -2.57
N VAL A 148 -3.83 28.87 -3.85
CA VAL A 148 -3.73 30.10 -4.66
C VAL A 148 -4.87 31.09 -4.36
N GLY A 149 -6.09 30.60 -4.09
CA GLY A 149 -7.26 31.45 -3.89
C GLY A 149 -7.44 32.05 -2.49
N SER A 150 -6.60 31.70 -1.53
CA SER A 150 -6.83 31.99 -0.10
C SER A 150 -5.98 33.14 0.47
N SER A 151 -6.09 34.33 -0.10
CA SER A 151 -5.45 35.54 0.47
C SER A 151 -5.92 35.86 1.90
N SER A 152 -7.16 35.51 2.24
CA SER A 152 -7.82 35.81 3.53
C SER A 152 -7.57 34.80 4.67
N ASN A 153 -6.75 33.77 4.46
CA ASN A 153 -6.62 32.71 5.48
C ASN A 153 -5.71 33.13 6.65
N ASN A 154 -6.11 32.74 7.87
CA ASN A 154 -5.30 32.90 9.08
C ASN A 154 -3.99 32.09 8.97
N LEU A 155 -2.95 32.49 9.72
CA LEU A 155 -1.63 31.86 9.68
C LEU A 155 -1.69 30.34 9.93
N SER A 156 -2.51 29.91 10.90
CA SER A 156 -2.78 28.49 11.20
C SER A 156 -3.38 27.73 10.01
N GLN A 157 -4.34 28.33 9.30
CA GLN A 157 -4.96 27.71 8.12
C GLN A 157 -3.97 27.61 6.94
N LYS A 158 -3.11 28.61 6.75
CA LYS A 158 -2.06 28.57 5.72
C LYS A 158 -1.03 27.46 6.02
N TYR A 159 -0.64 27.31 7.28
CA TYR A 159 0.24 26.23 7.72
C TYR A 159 -0.40 24.85 7.45
N GLN A 160 -1.66 24.67 7.83
CA GLN A 160 -2.40 23.42 7.60
C GLN A 160 -2.53 23.05 6.10
N ILE A 161 -2.76 24.04 5.23
CA ILE A 161 -2.84 23.80 3.78
C ILE A 161 -1.47 23.37 3.23
N GLU A 162 -0.38 24.01 3.66
CA GLU A 162 0.97 23.66 3.21
C GLU A 162 1.39 22.28 3.72
N GLU A 163 1.06 21.96 4.97
CA GLU A 163 1.29 20.62 5.54
C GLU A 163 0.50 19.55 4.80
N ASN A 164 -0.81 19.78 4.56
CA ASN A 164 -1.65 18.83 3.83
C ASN A 164 -1.13 18.61 2.40
N LEU A 165 -0.67 19.66 1.71
CA LEU A 165 -0.04 19.54 0.39
C LEU A 165 1.22 18.67 0.39
N ASN A 166 2.07 18.82 1.41
CA ASN A 166 3.27 18.00 1.56
C ASN A 166 2.91 16.54 1.81
N VAL A 167 1.98 16.29 2.74
CA VAL A 167 1.53 14.93 3.03
C VAL A 167 0.89 14.28 1.81
N VAL A 168 0.00 14.99 1.10
CA VAL A 168 -0.61 14.49 -0.15
C VAL A 168 0.44 14.22 -1.23
N ASN A 169 1.52 15.00 -1.31
CA ASN A 169 2.62 14.73 -2.25
C ASN A 169 3.39 13.44 -1.93
N ILE A 170 3.68 13.18 -0.65
CA ILE A 170 4.33 11.93 -0.21
C ILE A 170 3.39 10.75 -0.48
N LEU A 171 2.12 10.88 -0.07
CA LEU A 171 1.11 9.85 -0.28
C LEU A 171 0.88 9.57 -1.77
N ARG A 172 0.99 10.57 -2.65
CA ARG A 172 0.90 10.37 -4.10
C ARG A 172 1.99 9.45 -4.65
N ALA A 173 3.23 9.58 -4.15
CA ALA A 173 4.31 8.69 -4.55
C ALA A 173 4.02 7.26 -4.11
N PHE A 174 3.56 7.09 -2.86
CA PHE A 174 3.12 5.80 -2.34
C PHE A 174 1.97 5.18 -3.17
N THR A 175 0.87 5.91 -3.36
CA THR A 175 -0.31 5.43 -4.11
C THR A 175 0.03 5.09 -5.56
N LYS A 176 0.96 5.82 -6.20
CA LYS A 176 1.43 5.46 -7.55
C LYS A 176 2.11 4.10 -7.58
N CYS A 177 3.03 3.89 -6.65
CA CYS A 177 3.80 2.67 -6.57
C CYS A 177 2.92 1.48 -6.18
N ASP A 178 2.01 1.68 -5.21
CA ASP A 178 1.03 0.68 -4.81
C ASP A 178 0.05 0.34 -5.95
N PHE A 179 -0.45 1.35 -6.67
CA PHE A 179 -1.31 1.15 -7.83
C PHE A 179 -0.66 0.29 -8.91
N ILE A 180 0.60 0.59 -9.27
CA ILE A 180 1.35 -0.21 -10.26
C ILE A 180 1.51 -1.64 -9.78
N PHE A 181 1.84 -1.82 -8.50
CA PHE A 181 2.01 -3.14 -7.91
C PHE A 181 0.73 -3.96 -7.91
N ILE A 182 -0.37 -3.40 -7.40
CA ILE A 182 -1.69 -4.04 -7.33
C ILE A 182 -2.19 -4.40 -8.73
N LEU A 183 -2.00 -3.50 -9.70
CA LEU A 183 -2.39 -3.72 -11.08
C LEU A 183 -1.62 -4.89 -11.68
N ILE A 184 -0.29 -4.92 -11.58
CA ILE A 184 0.53 -6.03 -12.09
C ILE A 184 0.18 -7.34 -11.36
N TYR A 185 0.15 -7.32 -10.04
CA TYR A 185 -0.05 -8.51 -9.21
C TYR A 185 -1.39 -9.19 -9.49
N PHE A 186 -2.51 -8.45 -9.41
CA PHE A 186 -3.84 -9.05 -9.62
C PHE A 186 -4.14 -9.30 -11.11
N THR A 187 -3.60 -8.50 -12.03
CA THR A 187 -3.80 -8.75 -13.48
C THR A 187 -3.05 -10.00 -13.93
N MET A 188 -1.92 -10.34 -13.31
CA MET A 188 -1.23 -11.62 -13.53
C MET A 188 -1.89 -12.77 -12.76
N GLY A 189 -2.48 -12.50 -11.58
CA GLY A 189 -3.18 -13.48 -10.76
C GLY A 189 -4.48 -14.02 -11.37
N ILE A 190 -5.32 -13.15 -11.95
CA ILE A 190 -6.60 -13.55 -12.57
C ILE A 190 -6.44 -14.64 -13.67
N PRO A 191 -5.59 -14.46 -14.70
CA PRO A 191 -5.41 -15.49 -15.72
C PRO A 191 -4.75 -16.75 -15.16
N PHE A 192 -3.86 -16.61 -14.16
CA PHE A 192 -3.28 -17.74 -13.45
C PHE A 192 -4.35 -18.59 -12.75
N HIS A 193 -5.35 -17.96 -12.11
CA HIS A 193 -6.46 -18.68 -11.47
C HIS A 193 -7.42 -19.34 -12.46
N LEU A 194 -7.56 -18.80 -13.68
CA LEU A 194 -8.42 -19.35 -14.72
C LEU A 194 -7.76 -20.50 -15.50
N ILE A 195 -6.48 -20.33 -15.87
CA ILE A 195 -5.77 -21.25 -16.77
C ILE A 195 -4.96 -22.27 -15.98
N GLY A 196 -4.59 -21.98 -14.72
CA GLY A 196 -3.72 -22.82 -13.91
C GLY A 196 -4.23 -24.24 -13.65
N LYS A 197 -5.54 -24.50 -13.79
CA LYS A 197 -6.10 -25.87 -13.71
C LYS A 197 -5.75 -26.74 -14.93
N HIS A 198 -5.31 -26.13 -16.02
CA HIS A 198 -5.00 -26.80 -17.29
C HIS A 198 -3.50 -26.87 -17.59
N MET A 199 -2.64 -26.32 -16.72
CA MET A 199 -1.19 -26.30 -16.89
C MET A 199 -0.56 -27.54 -16.27
N ASP A 200 0.58 -27.96 -16.81
CA ASP A 200 1.39 -29.00 -16.18
C ASP A 200 1.95 -28.50 -14.83
N SER A 201 2.20 -29.44 -13.92
CA SER A 201 2.57 -29.12 -12.53
C SER A 201 3.86 -28.28 -12.46
N ALA A 202 4.84 -28.56 -13.32
CA ALA A 202 6.10 -27.81 -13.35
C ALA A 202 5.91 -26.36 -13.79
N GLU A 203 5.10 -26.12 -14.82
CA GLU A 203 4.80 -24.78 -15.34
C GLU A 203 3.97 -23.97 -14.33
N TYR A 204 3.02 -24.63 -13.67
CA TYR A 204 2.18 -24.03 -12.64
C TYR A 204 3.03 -23.50 -11.47
N TYR A 205 3.99 -24.29 -10.98
CA TYR A 205 4.86 -23.87 -9.87
C TYR A 205 5.83 -22.75 -10.26
N ALA A 206 6.42 -22.80 -11.44
CA ALA A 206 7.31 -21.76 -11.93
C ALA A 206 6.58 -20.41 -12.05
N LEU A 207 5.38 -20.41 -12.64
CA LEU A 207 4.56 -19.20 -12.78
C LEU A 207 4.07 -18.70 -11.42
N PHE A 208 3.71 -19.60 -10.51
CA PHE A 208 3.34 -19.24 -9.15
C PHE A 208 4.48 -18.49 -8.42
N GLU A 209 5.73 -18.95 -8.50
CA GLU A 209 6.84 -18.23 -7.86
C GLU A 209 7.08 -16.84 -8.46
N VAL A 210 6.95 -16.73 -9.78
CA VAL A 210 7.15 -15.46 -10.52
C VAL A 210 6.05 -14.45 -10.21
N ILE A 211 4.79 -14.88 -10.12
CA ILE A 211 3.64 -13.98 -9.86
C ILE A 211 3.61 -13.54 -8.39
N TYR A 212 3.99 -14.40 -7.45
CA TYR A 212 3.87 -14.13 -6.02
C TYR A 212 5.11 -13.45 -5.41
N PHE A 213 5.51 -12.32 -6.00
CA PHE A 213 6.67 -11.50 -5.59
C PHE A 213 6.39 -10.44 -4.49
N VAL A 214 5.28 -10.55 -3.76
CA VAL A 214 4.85 -9.60 -2.71
C VAL A 214 5.95 -9.27 -1.67
N PRO A 215 6.86 -10.19 -1.29
CA PRO A 215 7.89 -9.83 -0.31
C PRO A 215 8.97 -8.90 -0.84
N LEU A 216 9.22 -8.90 -2.16
CA LEU A 216 10.05 -7.86 -2.77
C LEU A 216 9.38 -6.49 -2.63
N TYR A 217 8.07 -6.42 -2.92
CA TYR A 217 7.28 -5.20 -2.72
C TYR A 217 7.32 -4.72 -1.25
N SER A 218 7.21 -5.64 -0.30
CA SER A 218 7.20 -5.33 1.15
C SER A 218 8.51 -4.73 1.65
N LEU A 219 9.63 -4.97 0.96
CA LEU A 219 10.94 -4.38 1.27
C LEU A 219 11.21 -3.10 0.47
N ILE A 220 10.88 -3.13 -0.83
CA ILE A 220 11.15 -2.03 -1.76
C ILE A 220 10.30 -0.80 -1.42
N MET A 221 9.02 -0.98 -1.08
CA MET A 221 8.13 0.17 -0.84
C MET A 221 8.54 1.02 0.36
N PRO A 222 8.75 0.47 1.57
CA PRO A 222 9.20 1.29 2.70
C PRO A 222 10.55 1.96 2.43
N ALA A 223 11.49 1.26 1.78
CA ALA A 223 12.79 1.83 1.42
C ALA A 223 12.66 2.99 0.41
N TYR A 224 11.81 2.85 -0.60
CA TYR A 224 11.52 3.89 -1.59
C TYR A 224 10.88 5.12 -0.94
N ILE A 225 9.83 4.93 -0.13
CA ILE A 225 9.16 6.02 0.58
C ILE A 225 10.13 6.72 1.52
N TYR A 226 10.93 5.98 2.29
CA TYR A 226 11.91 6.56 3.21
C TYR A 226 12.91 7.47 2.48
N ARG A 227 13.48 6.99 1.37
CA ARG A 227 14.39 7.79 0.54
C ARG A 227 13.69 9.01 -0.06
N PHE A 228 12.48 8.84 -0.58
CA PHE A 228 11.69 9.91 -1.19
C PHE A 228 11.31 11.00 -0.16
N SER A 229 10.85 10.60 1.01
CA SER A 229 10.48 11.49 2.12
C SER A 229 11.71 12.23 2.67
N ARG A 230 12.87 11.57 2.80
CA ARG A 230 14.12 12.25 3.16
C ARG A 230 14.51 13.29 2.13
N LYS A 231 14.53 12.93 0.84
CA LYS A 231 14.84 13.86 -0.24
C LYS A 231 13.92 15.09 -0.24
N GLN A 232 12.62 14.89 -0.05
CA GLN A 232 11.68 16.02 0.07
C GLN A 232 11.95 16.91 1.29
N ARG A 233 12.29 16.31 2.43
CA ARG A 233 12.61 17.06 3.65
C ARG A 233 13.86 17.92 3.45
N ASP A 234 14.89 17.36 2.84
CA ASP A 234 16.15 18.06 2.57
C ASP A 234 15.94 19.22 1.58
N GLU A 235 15.25 18.96 0.45
CA GLU A 235 14.89 20.01 -0.52
C GLU A 235 14.02 21.13 0.07
N ARG A 236 13.26 20.84 1.14
CA ARG A 236 12.44 21.82 1.85
C ARG A 236 13.30 22.71 2.74
N MET A 237 14.22 22.12 3.51
CA MET A 237 15.14 22.89 4.36
C MET A 237 15.98 23.85 3.50
N THR A 238 16.58 23.35 2.41
CA THR A 238 17.39 24.18 1.50
C THR A 238 16.58 25.28 0.82
N ARG A 239 15.27 25.07 0.58
CA ARG A 239 14.37 26.12 0.05
C ARG A 239 14.00 27.16 1.10
N MET A 240 13.87 26.77 2.36
CA MET A 240 13.64 27.70 3.46
C MET A 240 14.88 28.56 3.72
N GLU A 241 16.05 27.94 3.82
CA GLU A 241 17.34 28.63 3.98
C GLU A 241 17.56 29.68 2.89
N ARG A 242 17.36 29.30 1.62
CA ARG A 242 17.44 30.26 0.50
C ARG A 242 16.44 31.41 0.58
N LYS A 243 15.21 31.15 1.05
CA LYS A 243 14.21 32.23 1.21
C LYS A 243 14.57 33.18 2.34
N ILE A 244 15.15 32.67 3.43
CA ILE A 244 15.64 33.48 4.54
C ILE A 244 16.81 34.35 4.08
N GLN A 245 17.79 33.75 3.40
CA GLN A 245 18.94 34.49 2.83
C GLN A 245 18.49 35.61 1.89
N VAL A 246 17.61 35.32 0.91
CA VAL A 246 17.10 36.36 0.00
C VAL A 246 16.34 37.46 0.75
N SER A 247 15.61 37.14 1.82
CA SER A 247 14.91 38.15 2.62
C SER A 247 15.87 39.02 3.43
N GLU A 248 16.98 38.46 3.87
CA GLU A 248 18.03 39.15 4.62
C GLU A 248 18.80 40.10 3.70
N ASP A 249 19.19 39.63 2.51
CA ASP A 249 19.83 40.45 1.48
C ASP A 249 18.92 41.62 1.05
N ALA A 250 17.63 41.36 0.81
CA ALA A 250 16.66 42.39 0.46
C ALA A 250 16.45 43.41 1.59
N TYR A 251 16.49 42.96 2.85
CA TYR A 251 16.39 43.83 4.03
C TYR A 251 17.62 44.73 4.16
N PHE A 252 18.82 44.17 4.04
CA PHE A 252 20.06 44.96 4.08
C PHE A 252 20.17 45.94 2.92
N GLN A 253 19.71 45.54 1.73
CA GLN A 253 19.65 46.44 0.57
C GLN A 253 18.63 47.57 0.76
N PHE A 254 17.47 47.28 1.36
CA PHE A 254 16.49 48.31 1.72
C PHE A 254 17.06 49.30 2.75
N ILE A 255 17.75 48.80 3.78
CA ILE A 255 18.44 49.65 4.76
C ILE A 255 19.46 50.53 4.05
N HIS A 256 20.38 49.95 3.27
CA HIS A 256 21.41 50.73 2.58
C HIS A 256 20.82 51.88 1.77
N ASN A 257 19.72 51.64 1.04
CA ASN A 257 19.06 52.68 0.24
C ASN A 257 18.39 53.80 1.05
N GLN A 258 18.19 53.64 2.37
CA GLN A 258 17.70 54.71 3.24
C GLN A 258 18.82 55.62 3.79
N TRP A 259 20.08 55.15 3.77
CA TRP A 259 21.22 55.90 4.31
C TRP A 259 22.03 56.69 3.27
N THR A 260 21.72 56.50 1.99
CA THR A 260 22.25 57.27 0.84
C THR A 260 21.17 58.14 0.26
#